data_AF-A0A2D6E4L6-F1
#
_entry.id   AF-A0A2D6E4L6-F1
#
_cell.length_a   1.000
_cell.length_b   1.000
_cell.length_c   1.000
_cell.angle_alpha   90.00
_cell.angle_beta   90.00
_cell.angle_gamma   90.00
#
_symmetry.space_group_name_H-M   'P 1'
#
loop_
_entity.id
_entity.type
_entity.pdbx_description
1 polymer ?
#
loop_
_entity_poly.entity_id
_entity_poly.type
_entity_poly.pdbx_seq_one_letter_code
_entity_poly.pdbx_strand_id
1 'polypeptide(L)'
;MSSKHPEADQYEQYAKELEFHESKKLSSDDRQVVLVDVDETICFYSGKRRYDLAEPHEENIAKINKLYDEGWYVVYWTARGGSQKSIALGLCYYEFTWKQLEGWGCKFHDLSTGSKGKYIKPPNDMIIDDKAKRIEEL
;
A
#
# COMPACT_ATOMS: atom_id res chain seq x y z
N MET A 1 -15.88 27.14 -21.00
CA MET A 1 -17.06 26.29 -20.73
C MET A 1 -16.69 24.89 -21.19
N SER A 2 -16.42 23.97 -20.26
CA SER A 2 -16.10 22.59 -20.64
C SER A 2 -17.41 21.91 -21.11
N SER A 3 -17.43 21.42 -22.35
CA SER A 3 -18.57 20.63 -22.84
C SER A 3 -18.68 19.37 -21.98
N LYS A 4 -19.85 19.10 -21.40
CA LYS A 4 -20.11 17.85 -20.68
C LYS A 4 -19.70 16.65 -21.56
N HIS A 5 -19.17 15.60 -20.94
CA HIS A 5 -18.90 14.34 -21.64
C HIS A 5 -20.19 13.86 -22.33
N PRO A 6 -20.14 13.37 -23.58
CA PRO A 6 -21.34 12.98 -24.34
C PRO A 6 -22.28 11.99 -23.63
N GLU A 7 -21.75 11.22 -22.68
CA GLU A 7 -22.47 10.20 -21.91
C GLU A 7 -22.78 10.62 -20.47
N ALA A 8 -22.49 11.86 -20.06
CA ALA A 8 -22.66 12.32 -18.67
C ALA A 8 -24.07 12.05 -18.14
N ASP A 9 -25.08 12.30 -18.96
CA ASP A 9 -26.49 12.14 -18.58
C ASP A 9 -26.86 10.66 -18.31
N GLN A 10 -26.23 9.70 -18.99
CA GLN A 10 -26.44 8.28 -18.75
C GLN A 10 -25.88 7.86 -17.38
N TYR A 11 -24.71 8.38 -17.00
CA TYR A 11 -24.11 8.13 -15.69
C TYR A 11 -24.90 8.77 -14.55
N GLU A 12 -25.47 9.96 -14.77
CA GLU A 12 -26.37 10.61 -13.81
C GLU A 12 -27.65 9.78 -13.57
N GLN A 13 -28.18 9.11 -14.60
CA GLN A 13 -29.32 8.21 -14.45
C GLN A 13 -28.93 6.93 -13.70
N TYR A 14 -27.83 6.29 -14.08
CA TYR A 14 -27.31 5.10 -13.40
C TYR A 14 -27.08 5.35 -11.90
N ALA A 15 -26.55 6.51 -11.52
CA ALA A 15 -26.37 6.86 -10.11
C ALA A 15 -27.69 6.88 -9.34
N LYS A 16 -28.81 7.30 -9.94
CA LYS A 16 -30.13 7.32 -9.26
C LYS A 16 -30.69 5.93 -8.98
N GLU A 17 -30.18 4.90 -9.65
CA GLU A 17 -30.60 3.51 -9.47
C GLU A 17 -29.82 2.81 -8.33
N LEU A 18 -28.79 3.45 -7.79
CA LEU A 18 -27.96 2.92 -6.70
C LEU A 18 -28.42 3.42 -5.33
N GLU A 19 -28.35 2.54 -4.33
CA GLU A 19 -28.43 2.92 -2.92
C GLU A 19 -27.04 3.27 -2.41
N PHE A 20 -26.88 4.48 -1.88
CA PHE A 20 -25.63 4.96 -1.31
C PHE A 20 -25.68 5.06 0.21
N HIS A 21 -24.52 4.91 0.84
CA HIS A 21 -24.30 5.23 2.25
C HIS A 21 -23.28 6.36 2.37
N GLU A 22 -23.32 7.06 3.51
CA GLU A 22 -22.33 8.09 3.83
C GLU A 22 -21.02 7.44 4.32
N SER A 23 -19.88 7.90 3.80
CA SER A 23 -18.55 7.47 4.22
C SER A 23 -17.87 8.51 5.11
N LYS A 24 -16.96 8.05 5.99
CA LYS A 24 -16.12 8.93 6.82
C LYS A 24 -15.07 9.62 5.94
N LYS A 25 -14.89 10.94 6.10
CA LYS A 25 -14.03 11.75 5.23
C LYS A 25 -12.52 11.42 5.31
N LEU A 26 -12.02 11.14 6.52
CA LEU A 26 -10.57 10.99 6.79
C LEU A 26 -10.27 9.78 7.68
N SER A 27 -11.20 8.82 7.77
CA SER A 27 -11.02 7.67 8.64
C SER A 27 -11.47 6.37 7.98
N SER A 28 -10.65 5.33 8.14
CA SER A 28 -10.88 4.03 7.53
C SER A 28 -11.86 3.13 8.27
N ASP A 29 -12.26 3.45 9.52
CA ASP A 29 -13.45 2.98 10.26
C ASP A 29 -13.27 3.25 11.77
N ASP A 30 -13.27 2.21 12.63
CA ASP A 30 -13.09 2.31 14.09
C ASP A 30 -11.61 2.17 14.52
N ARG A 31 -10.72 1.94 13.54
CA ARG A 31 -9.28 1.84 13.73
C ARG A 31 -8.56 2.60 12.64
N GLN A 32 -7.41 3.20 12.96
CA GLN A 32 -6.57 3.84 11.96
C GLN A 32 -5.75 2.79 11.21
N VAL A 33 -5.61 2.93 9.89
CA VAL A 33 -4.92 1.99 9.00
C VAL A 33 -3.86 2.76 8.21
N VAL A 34 -2.63 2.24 8.22
CA VAL A 34 -1.51 2.76 7.43
C VAL A 34 -1.03 1.71 6.45
N LEU A 35 -0.84 2.13 5.19
CA LEU A 35 -0.21 1.33 4.15
C LEU A 35 1.23 1.79 3.97
N VAL A 36 2.18 0.86 4.07
CA VAL A 36 3.62 1.18 4.08
C VAL A 36 4.30 0.41 2.96
N ASP A 37 4.96 1.10 2.02
CA ASP A 37 5.82 0.44 1.05
C ASP A 37 7.10 -0.12 1.72
N VAL A 38 7.74 -1.06 1.05
CA VAL A 38 8.93 -1.74 1.54
C VAL A 38 10.20 -1.16 0.91
N ASP A 39 10.28 -1.14 -0.42
CA ASP A 39 11.53 -0.87 -1.14
C ASP A 39 11.77 0.63 -1.32
N GLU A 40 12.91 1.15 -0.84
CA GLU A 40 13.22 2.59 -0.74
C GLU A 40 12.37 3.34 0.30
N THR A 41 11.62 2.63 1.14
CA THR A 41 10.82 3.19 2.23
C THR A 41 11.32 2.72 3.60
N ILE A 42 11.27 1.41 3.87
CA ILE A 42 11.79 0.82 5.13
C ILE A 42 13.06 0.00 4.94
N CYS A 43 13.49 -0.21 3.70
CA CYS A 43 14.76 -0.82 3.34
C CYS A 43 15.34 -0.15 2.09
N PHE A 44 16.65 -0.27 1.91
CA PHE A 44 17.39 0.31 0.79
C PHE A 44 18.37 -0.71 0.19
N TYR A 45 19.02 -0.34 -0.90
CA TYR A 45 20.01 -1.17 -1.58
C TYR A 45 21.30 -0.39 -1.78
N SER A 46 22.42 -0.87 -1.23
CA SER A 46 23.75 -0.28 -1.45
C SER A 46 24.31 -0.57 -2.85
N GLY A 47 23.73 -1.54 -3.58
CA GLY A 47 24.21 -1.97 -4.88
C GLY A 47 23.10 -2.52 -5.77
N LYS A 48 23.16 -3.81 -6.09
CA LYS A 48 22.15 -4.45 -6.95
C LYS A 48 20.80 -4.48 -6.26
N ARG A 49 19.78 -3.96 -6.95
CA ARG A 49 18.39 -4.01 -6.49
C ARG A 49 17.79 -5.41 -6.67
N ARG A 50 18.12 -6.32 -5.74
CA ARG A 50 17.55 -7.66 -5.61
C ARG A 50 17.03 -7.84 -4.19
N TYR A 51 15.80 -8.31 -4.02
CA TYR A 51 15.13 -8.37 -2.71
C TYR A 51 15.90 -9.09 -1.59
N ASP A 52 16.75 -10.07 -1.94
CA ASP A 52 17.63 -10.77 -1.00
C ASP A 52 18.80 -9.93 -0.47
N LEU A 53 19.10 -8.82 -1.14
CA LEU A 53 20.15 -7.86 -0.81
C LEU A 53 19.60 -6.57 -0.19
N ALA A 54 18.30 -6.53 0.15
CA ALA A 54 17.70 -5.38 0.81
C ALA A 54 18.29 -5.21 2.21
N GLU A 55 18.68 -3.99 2.55
CA GLU A 55 19.25 -3.61 3.84
C GLU A 55 18.19 -2.83 4.64
N PRO A 56 17.85 -3.26 5.88
CA PRO A 56 16.83 -2.57 6.67
C PRO A 56 17.29 -1.17 7.05
N HIS A 57 16.34 -0.23 7.07
CA HIS A 57 16.57 1.11 7.59
C HIS A 57 15.94 1.24 8.98
N GLU A 58 16.74 0.92 10.00
CA GLU A 58 16.28 0.81 11.39
C GLU A 58 15.50 2.05 11.88
N GLU A 59 15.92 3.26 11.51
CA GLU A 59 15.20 4.47 11.91
C GLU A 59 13.81 4.60 11.27
N ASN A 60 13.63 4.07 10.05
CA ASN A 60 12.32 4.12 9.39
C ASN A 60 11.42 3.01 9.93
N ILE A 61 11.98 1.81 10.15
CA ILE A 61 11.29 0.71 10.82
C ILE A 61 10.83 1.16 12.22
N ALA A 62 11.65 1.88 12.98
CA ALA A 62 11.28 2.42 14.29
C ALA A 62 10.07 3.38 14.22
N LYS A 63 9.97 4.22 13.17
CA LYS A 63 8.80 5.10 12.97
C LYS A 63 7.53 4.29 12.70
N ILE A 64 7.61 3.21 11.92
CA ILE A 64 6.47 2.33 11.64
C ILE A 64 6.07 1.54 12.89
N ASN A 65 7.04 1.00 13.62
CA ASN A 65 6.80 0.28 14.88
C ASN A 65 6.13 1.19 15.92
N LYS A 66 6.48 2.48 15.96
CA LYS A 66 5.80 3.46 16.81
C LYS A 66 4.31 3.59 16.45
N LEU A 67 3.95 3.64 15.16
CA LEU A 67 2.53 3.65 14.74
C LEU A 67 1.81 2.38 15.21
N TYR A 68 2.44 1.21 15.07
CA TYR A 68 1.89 -0.03 15.59
C TYR A 68 1.64 0.05 17.11
N ASP A 69 2.62 0.53 17.87
CA ASP A 69 2.53 0.68 19.33
C ASP A 69 1.49 1.73 19.76
N GLU A 70 1.18 2.70 18.90
CA GLU A 70 0.10 3.68 19.07
C GLU A 70 -1.28 3.13 18.70
N GLY A 71 -1.38 1.86 18.26
CA GLY A 71 -2.63 1.18 17.95
C GLY A 71 -3.05 1.24 16.48
N TRP A 72 -2.18 1.68 15.58
CA TRP A 72 -2.46 1.67 14.14
C TRP A 72 -2.43 0.25 13.57
N TYR A 73 -3.34 -0.02 12.65
CA TYR A 73 -3.31 -1.23 11.84
C TYR A 73 -2.32 -1.06 10.67
N VAL A 74 -1.09 -1.52 10.89
CA VAL A 74 0.00 -1.46 9.90
C VAL A 74 -0.12 -2.59 8.88
N VAL A 75 -0.20 -2.22 7.60
CA VAL A 75 -0.13 -3.13 6.46
C VAL A 75 1.07 -2.77 5.60
N TYR A 76 2.02 -3.70 5.44
CA TYR A 76 3.05 -3.54 4.43
C TYR A 76 2.46 -3.84 3.05
N TRP A 77 2.56 -2.89 2.12
CA TRP A 77 1.96 -3.00 0.80
C TRP A 77 3.00 -2.69 -0.27
N THR A 78 3.47 -3.74 -0.96
CA THR A 78 4.58 -3.63 -1.90
C THR A 78 4.30 -4.31 -3.23
N ALA A 79 4.89 -3.80 -4.30
CA ALA A 79 4.79 -4.39 -5.64
C ALA A 79 5.75 -5.57 -5.88
N ARG A 80 6.50 -6.05 -4.88
CA ARG A 80 7.41 -7.20 -5.04
C ARG A 80 6.69 -8.39 -5.68
N GLY A 81 7.22 -8.90 -6.78
CA GLY A 81 6.61 -10.00 -7.55
C GLY A 81 5.46 -9.60 -8.48
N GLY A 82 5.05 -8.34 -8.51
CA GLY A 82 3.95 -7.86 -9.38
C GLY A 82 4.37 -7.42 -10.78
N SER A 83 5.67 -7.45 -11.10
CA SER A 83 6.12 -7.11 -12.46
C SER A 83 5.67 -8.17 -13.47
N GLN A 84 5.41 -7.77 -14.72
CA GLN A 84 5.05 -8.71 -15.79
C GLN A 84 6.06 -9.86 -15.94
N LYS A 85 7.36 -9.55 -15.73
CA LYS A 85 8.43 -10.55 -15.73
C LYS A 85 8.29 -11.54 -14.58
N SER A 86 8.01 -11.05 -13.36
CA SER A 86 7.79 -11.90 -12.19
C SER A 86 6.56 -12.80 -12.38
N ILE A 87 5.47 -12.25 -12.90
CA ILE A 87 4.24 -12.97 -13.21
C ILE A 87 4.51 -14.08 -14.24
N ALA A 88 5.18 -13.76 -15.35
CA ALA A 88 5.50 -14.73 -16.40
C ALA A 88 6.40 -15.88 -15.91
N LEU A 89 7.22 -15.64 -14.88
CA LEU A 89 8.09 -16.64 -14.26
C LEU A 89 7.44 -17.35 -13.06
N GLY A 90 6.19 -17.02 -12.71
CA GLY A 90 5.49 -17.59 -11.55
C GLY A 90 6.16 -17.25 -10.21
N LEU A 91 6.88 -16.14 -10.13
CA LEU A 91 7.65 -15.77 -8.94
C LEU A 91 6.75 -15.11 -7.89
N CYS A 92 6.67 -15.71 -6.71
CA CYS A 92 5.98 -15.18 -5.54
C CYS A 92 6.98 -14.88 -4.42
N TYR A 93 7.01 -13.64 -3.95
CA TYR A 93 7.96 -13.17 -2.93
C TYR A 93 7.32 -12.94 -1.55
N TYR A 94 6.07 -13.39 -1.35
CA TYR A 94 5.33 -13.15 -0.12
C TYR A 94 6.01 -13.74 1.12
N GLU A 95 6.26 -15.05 1.13
CA GLU A 95 6.84 -15.74 2.29
C GLU A 95 8.26 -15.25 2.60
N PHE A 96 9.02 -14.94 1.55
CA PHE A 96 10.34 -14.34 1.69
C PHE A 96 10.25 -12.96 2.34
N THR A 97 9.37 -12.10 1.85
CA THR A 97 9.21 -10.73 2.37
C THR A 97 8.66 -10.73 3.79
N TRP A 98 7.71 -11.63 4.11
CA TRP A 98 7.19 -11.79 5.47
C TRP A 98 8.32 -12.09 6.47
N LYS A 99 9.12 -13.13 6.19
CA LYS A 99 10.24 -13.52 7.06
C LYS A 99 11.32 -12.44 7.12
N GLN A 100 11.52 -11.69 6.04
CA GLN A 100 12.45 -10.58 6.01
C GLN A 100 11.99 -9.45 6.94
N LEU A 101 10.70 -9.06 6.89
CA LEU A 101 10.11 -8.07 7.80
C LEU A 101 10.18 -8.51 9.27
N GLU A 102 9.86 -9.77 9.57
CA GLU A 102 10.01 -10.33 10.91
C GLU A 102 11.48 -10.32 11.37
N GLY A 103 12.40 -10.71 10.49
CA GLY A 103 13.83 -10.72 10.76
C GLY A 103 14.43 -9.33 11.00
N TRP A 104 13.82 -8.29 10.43
CA TRP A 104 14.17 -6.89 10.67
C TRP A 104 13.47 -6.28 11.89
N GLY A 105 12.64 -7.04 12.60
CA GLY A 105 11.93 -6.54 13.79
C GLY A 105 10.76 -5.60 13.48
N CYS A 106 10.21 -5.65 12.27
CA CYS A 106 9.00 -4.89 11.94
C CYS A 106 7.79 -5.44 12.71
N LYS A 107 6.99 -4.54 13.30
CA LYS A 107 5.69 -4.83 13.90
C LYS A 107 4.58 -4.49 12.91
N PHE A 108 3.80 -5.47 12.48
CA PHE A 108 2.76 -5.28 11.48
C PHE A 108 1.65 -6.32 11.62
N HIS A 109 0.53 -6.09 10.93
CA HIS A 109 -0.63 -6.99 10.98
C HIS A 109 -0.80 -7.79 9.70
N ASP A 110 -0.51 -7.19 8.55
CA ASP A 110 -0.69 -7.80 7.24
C ASP A 110 0.46 -7.42 6.29
N LEU A 111 0.67 -8.28 5.30
CA LEU A 111 1.50 -8.05 4.13
C LEU A 111 0.64 -8.23 2.89
N SER A 112 0.83 -7.35 1.91
CA SER A 112 0.40 -7.61 0.54
C SER A 112 1.53 -7.31 -0.43
N THR A 113 1.83 -8.28 -1.27
CA THR A 113 2.83 -8.19 -2.34
C THR A 113 2.15 -8.05 -3.70
N GLY A 114 2.92 -7.86 -4.76
CA GLY A 114 2.39 -7.87 -6.12
C GLY A 114 1.98 -9.26 -6.64
N SER A 115 2.18 -10.33 -5.85
CA SER A 115 1.90 -11.73 -6.24
C SER A 115 1.00 -12.52 -5.27
N LYS A 116 0.86 -12.09 -4.01
CA LYS A 116 -0.07 -12.63 -3.00
C LYS A 116 -0.41 -11.57 -1.94
N GLY A 117 -1.61 -11.63 -1.37
CA GLY A 117 -2.08 -10.73 -0.30
C GLY A 117 -3.44 -10.09 -0.59
N LYS A 118 -3.73 -8.97 0.06
CA LYS A 118 -4.94 -8.17 -0.13
C LYS A 118 -4.70 -7.06 -1.18
N TYR A 119 -5.15 -7.31 -2.40
CA TYR A 119 -5.02 -6.36 -3.53
C TYR A 119 -6.14 -5.32 -3.60
N ILE A 120 -7.25 -5.60 -2.94
CA ILE A 120 -8.35 -4.65 -2.83
C ILE A 120 -7.84 -3.50 -1.98
N LYS A 121 -7.82 -2.29 -2.54
CA LYS A 121 -7.42 -1.06 -1.82
C LYS A 121 -8.23 -1.01 -0.51
N PRO A 122 -7.59 -1.19 0.65
CA PRO A 122 -8.33 -1.14 1.90
C PRO A 122 -8.71 0.32 2.20
N PRO A 123 -9.80 0.55 2.94
CA PRO A 123 -9.97 1.80 3.67
C PRO A 123 -8.67 2.07 4.44
N ASN A 124 -8.08 3.25 4.24
CA ASN A 124 -6.84 3.65 4.89
C ASN A 124 -6.84 5.14 5.19
N ASP A 125 -6.06 5.52 6.20
CA ASP A 125 -5.92 6.89 6.68
C ASP A 125 -4.61 7.51 6.18
N MET A 126 -3.60 6.67 5.91
CA MET A 126 -2.27 7.12 5.55
C MET A 126 -1.55 6.12 4.63
N ILE A 127 -0.81 6.65 3.67
CA ILE A 127 0.11 5.89 2.81
C ILE A 127 1.51 6.47 3.01
N ILE A 128 2.48 5.60 3.28
CA ILE A 128 3.91 5.92 3.40
C ILE A 128 4.63 5.16 2.30
N ASP A 129 5.06 5.88 1.26
CA ASP A 129 5.60 5.29 0.03
C ASP A 129 6.54 6.30 -0.62
N ASP A 130 7.74 5.87 -1.03
CA ASP A 130 8.75 6.70 -1.69
C ASP A 130 8.28 7.26 -3.05
N LYS A 131 7.25 6.63 -3.65
CA LYS A 131 6.67 6.99 -4.94
C LYS A 131 5.31 7.67 -4.82
N ALA A 132 4.83 7.94 -3.61
CA ALA A 132 3.60 8.71 -3.43
C ALA A 132 3.82 10.20 -3.75
N LYS A 133 2.79 10.83 -4.33
CA LYS A 133 2.75 12.26 -4.58
C LYS A 133 1.34 12.78 -4.38
N ARG A 134 1.19 13.88 -3.66
CA ARG A 134 -0.11 14.55 -3.52
C ARG A 134 -0.45 15.29 -4.81
N ILE A 135 -1.73 15.49 -5.08
CA ILE A 135 -2.17 16.14 -6.32
C ILE A 135 -1.65 17.58 -6.43
N GLU A 136 -1.50 18.25 -5.29
CA GLU A 136 -0.96 19.62 -5.18
C GLU A 136 0.54 19.72 -5.47
N GLU A 137 1.25 18.59 -5.56
CA GLU A 137 2.69 18.57 -5.83
C GLU A 137 3.00 18.39 -7.33
N LEU A 138 2.00 18.09 -8.16
CA LEU A 138 2.12 18.05 -9.63
C LEU A 138 2.13 19.45 -10.22
#